data_AF-A0A535W584-F1
#
_entry.id   AF-A0A535W584-F1
#
_cell.length_a   1.000
_cell.length_b   1.000
_cell.length_c   1.000
_cell.angle_alpha   90.00
_cell.angle_beta   90.00
_cell.angle_gamma   90.00
#
_symmetry.space_group_name_H-M   'P 1'
#
loop_
_entity.id
_entity.type
_entity.pdbx_description
1 polymer ?
#
loop_
_entity_poly.entity_id
_entity_poly.type
_entity_poly.pdbx_seq_one_letter_code
_entity_poly.pdbx_strand_id
1 'polypeptide(L)'
;MTKKKMGEQTMRCPYCGRNSERSTYCTNCGRDLRIPPSQQPVAGQQPPQGYPTSAPRQQPPYQQPRPVPPASGYPSHAAPTPQQAHRTRQPEAPPPPRPPAPAPPAPEAPAPFPPHTLEHLHALEAGALAYTILDTTTDNKRKKTTRITYPKSVAWQQVATLLKAFKETQEEPYETIVIQGYLPSDPGLYSFTNGQLVFDRNVRLGGQTLNRYQIETGNGFEVDSVRIVLSEE
;
A
#
# COMPACT_ATOMS: atom_id res chain seq x y z
N MET A 1 35.88 -17.88 -44.69
CA MET A 1 36.36 -17.63 -43.30
C MET A 1 35.14 -17.46 -42.39
N THR A 2 34.72 -18.54 -41.75
CA THR A 2 33.50 -18.60 -40.93
C THR A 2 33.83 -18.11 -39.51
N LYS A 3 33.46 -16.86 -39.18
CA LYS A 3 33.58 -16.35 -37.81
C LYS A 3 32.44 -16.91 -36.96
N LYS A 4 32.73 -18.01 -36.24
CA LYS A 4 32.05 -18.38 -34.99
C LYS A 4 32.09 -17.15 -34.06
N LYS A 5 30.94 -16.52 -33.78
CA LYS A 5 30.83 -15.63 -32.62
C LYS A 5 30.44 -16.49 -31.41
N MET A 6 31.35 -16.48 -30.44
CA MET A 6 31.27 -17.05 -29.11
C MET A 6 29.88 -16.91 -28.50
N GLY A 7 29.41 -18.01 -27.92
CA GLY A 7 28.14 -18.08 -27.19
C GLY A 7 28.10 -17.07 -26.04
N GLU A 8 26.94 -16.44 -25.92
CA GLU A 8 26.48 -15.78 -24.71
C GLU A 8 26.72 -16.70 -23.51
N GLN A 9 27.66 -16.33 -22.64
CA GLN A 9 27.85 -17.00 -21.35
C GLN A 9 26.66 -16.63 -20.46
N THR A 10 25.58 -17.37 -20.60
CA THR A 10 24.45 -17.36 -19.67
C THR A 10 24.88 -18.04 -18.37
N MET A 11 24.78 -17.32 -17.26
CA MET A 11 25.06 -17.87 -15.93
C MET A 11 23.72 -18.23 -15.30
N ARG A 12 23.63 -19.43 -14.72
CA ARG A 12 22.42 -19.87 -14.01
C ARG A 12 22.39 -19.20 -12.64
N CYS A 13 21.30 -18.49 -12.33
CA CYS A 13 21.12 -17.86 -11.03
C CYS A 13 21.03 -18.94 -9.94
N PRO A 14 21.89 -18.93 -8.90
CA PRO A 14 21.87 -19.93 -7.84
C PRO A 14 20.63 -19.81 -6.95
N TYR A 15 19.90 -18.70 -7.04
CA TYR A 15 18.73 -18.43 -6.19
C TYR A 15 17.40 -18.88 -6.79
N CYS A 16 17.20 -18.69 -8.10
CA CYS A 16 15.95 -19.07 -8.77
C CYS A 16 16.13 -20.12 -9.87
N GLY A 17 17.36 -20.54 -10.13
CA GLY A 17 17.67 -21.58 -11.11
C GLY A 17 17.45 -21.17 -12.58
N ARG A 18 17.08 -19.92 -12.87
CA ARG A 18 16.90 -19.41 -14.24
C ARG A 18 18.18 -18.84 -14.81
N ASN A 19 18.32 -18.92 -16.14
CA ASN A 19 19.43 -18.31 -16.85
C ASN A 19 19.32 -16.79 -16.72
N SER A 20 20.42 -16.15 -16.36
CA SER A 20 20.56 -14.71 -16.31
C SER A 20 21.66 -14.30 -17.27
N GLU A 21 21.46 -13.18 -17.93
CA GLU A 21 22.55 -12.43 -18.55
C GLU A 21 23.55 -12.03 -17.45
N ARG A 22 24.81 -11.78 -17.85
CA ARG A 22 25.99 -11.55 -17.00
C ARG A 22 25.92 -10.21 -16.26
N SER A 23 24.83 -10.00 -15.55
CA SER A 23 24.48 -8.81 -14.79
C SER A 23 24.80 -9.00 -13.32
N THR A 24 25.00 -7.89 -12.61
CA THR A 24 25.16 -7.91 -11.15
C THR A 24 23.92 -8.46 -10.44
N TYR A 25 22.74 -8.26 -11.03
CA TYR A 25 21.46 -8.66 -10.46
C TYR A 25 20.80 -9.65 -11.41
N CYS A 26 20.07 -10.63 -10.88
CA CYS A 26 19.29 -11.54 -11.70
C CYS A 26 18.06 -10.81 -12.25
N THR A 27 17.92 -10.75 -13.58
CA THR A 27 16.77 -10.11 -14.25
C THR A 27 15.43 -10.81 -13.97
N ASN A 28 15.48 -12.07 -13.54
CA ASN A 28 14.28 -12.87 -13.24
C ASN A 28 13.80 -12.77 -11.79
N CYS A 29 14.70 -12.61 -10.81
CA CYS A 29 14.32 -12.59 -9.39
C CYS A 29 14.85 -11.38 -8.60
N GLY A 30 15.54 -10.45 -9.27
CA GLY A 30 16.06 -9.21 -8.68
C GLY A 30 17.23 -9.39 -7.70
N ARG A 31 17.68 -10.61 -7.41
CA ARG A 31 18.74 -10.85 -6.43
C ARG A 31 20.13 -10.52 -6.95
N ASP A 32 20.96 -9.96 -6.08
CA ASP A 32 22.38 -9.71 -6.34
C ASP A 32 23.15 -11.05 -6.48
N LEU A 33 23.80 -11.22 -7.63
CA LEU A 33 24.58 -12.39 -8.01
C LEU A 33 26.05 -12.29 -7.57
N ARG A 34 26.51 -11.14 -7.06
CA ARG A 34 27.85 -10.95 -6.49
C ARG A 34 28.00 -11.57 -5.10
N ILE A 35 26.88 -11.76 -4.39
CA ILE A 35 26.87 -12.32 -3.04
C ILE A 35 26.66 -13.83 -3.16
N PRO A 36 27.60 -14.68 -2.68
CA PRO A 36 27.38 -16.12 -2.63
C PRO A 36 26.28 -16.45 -1.61
N PRO A 37 25.53 -17.55 -1.81
CA PRO A 37 24.38 -17.90 -0.96
C PRO A 37 24.73 -18.11 0.52
N SER A 38 26.02 -18.29 0.85
CA SER A 38 26.52 -18.42 2.21
C SER A 38 26.66 -17.10 2.99
N GLN A 39 26.47 -15.92 2.36
CA GLN A 39 26.68 -14.62 3.00
C GLN A 39 25.52 -13.63 2.86
N GLN A 40 24.32 -14.07 2.48
CA GLN A 40 23.16 -13.16 2.46
C GLN A 40 22.61 -12.92 3.88
N PRO A 41 22.47 -11.65 4.33
CA PRO A 41 21.69 -11.36 5.52
C PRO A 41 20.22 -11.73 5.27
N VAL A 42 19.70 -12.59 6.14
CA VAL A 42 18.30 -13.04 6.12
C VAL A 42 17.43 -11.87 6.55
N ALA A 43 16.84 -11.15 5.59
CA ALA A 43 15.84 -10.13 5.90
C ALA A 43 14.51 -10.82 6.23
N GLY A 44 14.19 -10.92 7.54
CA GLY A 44 12.81 -10.84 8.01
C GLY A 44 12.12 -12.13 8.49
N GLN A 45 12.75 -12.94 9.32
CA GLN A 45 12.03 -13.49 10.49
C GLN A 45 12.49 -12.67 11.71
N GLN A 46 11.55 -12.07 12.44
CA GLN A 46 11.84 -11.39 13.72
C GLN A 46 12.07 -12.42 14.83
N PRO A 47 13.16 -12.24 15.61
CA PRO A 47 13.10 -12.44 17.06
C PRO A 47 13.32 -11.12 17.81
N PRO A 48 12.94 -11.05 19.11
CA PRO A 48 12.74 -9.81 19.86
C PRO A 48 14.03 -9.03 20.13
N GLN A 49 13.89 -7.70 20.08
CA GLN A 49 14.94 -6.72 20.33
C GLN A 49 15.46 -6.77 21.77
N GLY A 50 16.76 -7.02 21.91
CA GLY A 50 17.58 -6.53 23.02
C GLY A 50 18.16 -5.16 22.65
N TYR A 51 18.04 -4.19 23.55
CA TYR A 51 18.51 -2.81 23.42
C TYR A 51 20.06 -2.71 23.36
N PRO A 52 20.63 -1.71 22.67
CA PRO A 52 22.05 -1.38 22.77
C PRO A 52 22.33 -0.51 24.01
N THR A 53 23.45 -0.85 24.66
CA THR A 53 24.06 -0.20 25.82
C THR A 53 24.36 1.28 25.56
N SER A 54 23.87 2.15 26.45
CA SER A 54 24.38 3.51 26.66
C SER A 54 24.74 3.70 28.14
N ALA A 55 25.76 4.51 28.37
CA ALA A 55 26.56 4.70 29.60
C ALA A 55 25.77 4.93 30.91
N PRO A 56 26.37 4.64 32.08
CA PRO A 56 25.64 4.58 33.36
C PRO A 56 25.37 5.98 33.90
N ARG A 57 24.08 6.32 34.02
CA ARG A 57 23.61 7.47 34.80
C ARG A 57 23.27 6.99 36.21
N GLN A 58 23.90 7.59 37.20
CA GLN A 58 23.76 7.27 38.62
C GLN A 58 22.30 7.39 39.09
N GLN A 59 21.83 6.39 39.83
CA GLN A 59 20.57 6.43 40.57
C GLN A 59 20.79 6.96 42.00
N PRO A 60 19.92 7.81 42.54
CA PRO A 60 19.91 8.12 43.97
C PRO A 60 19.33 6.95 44.79
N PRO A 61 19.80 6.72 46.03
CA PRO A 61 19.38 5.58 46.82
C PRO A 61 17.97 5.76 47.40
N TYR A 62 17.23 4.65 47.41
CA TYR A 62 15.96 4.47 48.09
C TYR A 62 16.05 4.91 49.56
N GLN A 63 15.14 5.77 50.00
CA GLN A 63 14.91 6.02 51.42
C GLN A 63 14.25 4.79 52.06
N GLN A 64 14.86 4.27 53.11
CA GLN A 64 14.27 3.28 54.00
C GLN A 64 13.12 3.91 54.81
N PRO A 65 12.04 3.16 55.11
CA PRO A 65 11.05 3.60 56.09
C PRO A 65 11.66 3.65 57.50
N ARG A 66 11.45 4.76 58.22
CA ARG A 66 11.84 4.95 59.63
C ARG A 66 11.17 3.91 60.55
N PRO A 67 11.87 3.42 61.59
CA PRO A 67 11.25 2.78 62.75
C PRO A 67 10.51 3.80 63.63
N VAL A 68 9.30 3.43 64.08
CA VAL A 68 8.51 4.15 65.09
C VAL A 68 8.96 3.77 66.52
N PRO A 69 8.99 4.71 67.49
CA PRO A 69 9.22 4.40 68.91
C PRO A 69 7.94 3.89 69.62
N PRO A 70 8.09 3.19 70.76
CA PRO A 70 6.97 2.52 71.44
C PRO A 70 6.08 3.49 72.24
N ALA A 71 4.78 3.17 72.26
CA ALA A 71 3.75 3.86 73.03
C ALA A 71 3.80 3.46 74.51
N SER A 72 3.68 4.46 75.40
CA SER A 72 3.48 4.27 76.84
C SER A 72 2.00 4.49 77.20
N GLY A 73 1.45 3.59 78.02
CA GLY A 73 0.44 3.92 79.04
C GLY A 73 -1.04 3.95 78.65
N TYR A 74 -1.76 2.88 79.01
CA TYR A 74 -3.23 2.77 79.21
C TYR A 74 -3.74 3.67 80.37
N PRO A 75 -5.06 3.94 80.61
CA PRO A 75 -6.13 2.92 80.53
C PRO A 75 -7.60 3.31 80.21
N SER A 76 -8.33 2.23 79.87
CA SER A 76 -9.71 1.84 80.26
C SER A 76 -10.99 2.41 79.60
N HIS A 77 -11.66 1.45 78.92
CA HIS A 77 -13.10 1.13 78.86
C HIS A 77 -14.12 2.10 78.24
N ALA A 78 -14.69 1.71 77.08
CA ALA A 78 -16.15 1.59 76.85
C ALA A 78 -16.44 0.87 75.51
N ALA A 79 -17.65 0.30 75.41
CA ALA A 79 -18.11 -0.77 74.51
C ALA A 79 -18.17 -0.48 72.99
N PRO A 80 -18.21 -1.52 72.12
CA PRO A 80 -18.25 -1.37 70.67
C PRO A 80 -19.66 -1.03 70.15
N THR A 81 -19.74 0.02 69.32
CA THR A 81 -20.89 0.29 68.45
C THR A 81 -20.66 -0.37 67.08
N PRO A 82 -21.66 -1.04 66.49
CA PRO A 82 -21.52 -1.63 65.16
C PRO A 82 -21.49 -0.53 64.08
N GLN A 83 -20.36 -0.44 63.38
CA GLN A 83 -20.20 0.42 62.20
C GLN A 83 -21.11 -0.07 61.07
N GLN A 84 -21.99 0.82 60.60
CA GLN A 84 -22.71 0.64 59.35
C GLN A 84 -21.70 0.67 58.20
N ALA A 85 -21.64 -0.43 57.44
CA ALA A 85 -20.84 -0.54 56.23
C ALA A 85 -21.37 0.43 55.17
N HIS A 86 -20.69 1.57 54.99
CA HIS A 86 -20.85 2.36 53.79
C HIS A 86 -20.26 1.58 52.60
N ARG A 87 -21.15 0.89 51.89
CA ARG A 87 -20.89 0.21 50.62
C ARG A 87 -20.48 1.26 49.60
N THR A 88 -19.18 1.39 49.36
CA THR A 88 -18.65 2.20 48.25
C THR A 88 -19.22 1.62 46.96
N ARG A 89 -20.15 2.34 46.34
CA ARG A 89 -20.73 2.00 45.04
C ARG A 89 -19.61 2.21 44.01
N GLN A 90 -18.97 1.13 43.56
CA GLN A 90 -18.06 1.20 42.42
C GLN A 90 -18.82 1.80 41.24
N PRO A 91 -18.27 2.82 40.54
CA PRO A 91 -18.79 3.24 39.25
C PRO A 91 -18.77 2.03 38.32
N GLU A 92 -19.95 1.62 37.86
CA GLU A 92 -20.10 0.56 36.87
C GLU A 92 -19.30 0.94 35.63
N ALA A 93 -18.33 0.11 35.26
CA ALA A 93 -17.53 0.34 34.06
C ALA A 93 -18.47 0.43 32.86
N PRO A 94 -18.26 1.39 31.92
CA PRO A 94 -19.07 1.47 30.73
C PRO A 94 -19.02 0.13 29.99
N PRO A 95 -20.16 -0.35 29.45
CA PRO A 95 -20.20 -1.61 28.73
C PRO A 95 -19.18 -1.58 27.59
N PRO A 96 -18.56 -2.73 27.27
CA PRO A 96 -17.61 -2.81 26.18
C PRO A 96 -18.26 -2.29 24.88
N PRO A 97 -17.50 -1.55 24.04
CA PRO A 97 -18.02 -1.06 22.78
C PRO A 97 -18.56 -2.23 21.97
N ARG A 98 -19.80 -2.09 21.47
CA ARG A 98 -20.41 -3.09 20.59
C ARG A 98 -19.51 -3.28 19.37
N PRO A 99 -19.30 -4.53 18.90
CA PRO A 99 -18.59 -4.76 17.65
C PRO A 99 -19.24 -3.93 16.53
N PRO A 100 -18.45 -3.30 15.64
CA PRO A 100 -19.00 -2.60 14.50
C PRO A 100 -19.83 -3.60 13.67
N ALA A 101 -21.00 -3.14 13.21
CA ALA A 101 -21.83 -3.95 12.31
C ALA A 101 -21.01 -4.31 11.05
N PRO A 102 -21.24 -5.49 10.45
CA PRO A 102 -20.58 -5.87 9.20
C PRO A 102 -20.79 -4.79 8.14
N ALA A 103 -19.71 -4.44 7.43
CA ALA A 103 -19.80 -3.51 6.31
C ALA A 103 -20.72 -4.10 5.22
N PRO A 104 -21.48 -3.26 4.48
CA PRO A 104 -22.26 -3.73 3.34
C PRO A 104 -21.37 -4.44 2.32
N PRO A 105 -21.90 -5.45 1.60
CA PRO A 105 -21.14 -6.14 0.56
C PRO A 105 -20.73 -5.15 -0.52
N ALA A 106 -19.52 -5.35 -1.07
CA ALA A 106 -19.02 -4.50 -2.12
C ALA A 106 -19.88 -4.62 -3.39
N PRO A 107 -20.03 -3.55 -4.19
CA PRO A 107 -20.76 -3.60 -5.45
C PRO A 107 -20.19 -4.66 -6.40
N GLU A 108 -21.07 -5.48 -6.98
CA GLU A 108 -20.69 -6.49 -7.98
C GLU A 108 -20.26 -5.82 -9.30
N ALA A 109 -19.27 -6.40 -9.97
CA ALA A 109 -18.80 -5.89 -11.25
C ALA A 109 -19.79 -6.24 -12.37
N PRO A 110 -20.10 -5.31 -13.30
CA PRO A 110 -20.82 -5.68 -14.51
C PRO A 110 -19.98 -6.67 -15.33
N ALA A 111 -20.59 -7.75 -15.79
CA ALA A 111 -19.90 -8.74 -16.60
C ALA A 111 -19.80 -8.28 -18.06
N PRO A 112 -18.65 -8.49 -18.74
CA PRO A 112 -17.43 -9.14 -18.24
C PRO A 112 -16.45 -8.16 -17.56
N PHE A 113 -15.86 -8.59 -16.44
CA PHE A 113 -14.74 -7.91 -15.81
C PHE A 113 -13.62 -8.93 -15.49
N PRO A 114 -12.35 -8.68 -15.85
CA PRO A 114 -11.83 -7.48 -16.52
C PRO A 114 -12.31 -7.36 -18.00
N PRO A 115 -12.47 -6.12 -18.52
CA PRO A 115 -12.92 -5.92 -19.90
C PRO A 115 -11.85 -6.38 -20.90
N HIS A 116 -12.30 -7.08 -21.94
CA HIS A 116 -11.44 -7.57 -23.03
C HIS A 116 -11.66 -6.84 -24.36
N THR A 117 -12.64 -5.94 -24.42
CA THR A 117 -12.95 -5.10 -25.59
C THR A 117 -13.14 -3.65 -25.13
N LEU A 118 -13.00 -2.69 -26.05
CA LEU A 118 -13.25 -1.28 -25.75
C LEU A 118 -14.73 -1.02 -25.42
N GLU A 119 -15.65 -1.75 -26.04
CA GLU A 119 -17.08 -1.67 -25.71
C GLU A 119 -17.33 -2.07 -24.26
N HIS A 120 -16.74 -3.19 -23.80
CA HIS A 120 -16.84 -3.60 -22.39
C HIS A 120 -16.17 -2.59 -21.46
N LEU A 121 -15.05 -1.99 -21.86
CA LEU A 121 -14.40 -0.93 -21.08
C LEU A 121 -15.34 0.28 -20.92
N HIS A 122 -15.94 0.76 -22.02
CA HIS A 122 -16.84 1.90 -22.01
C HIS A 122 -18.12 1.65 -21.21
N ALA A 123 -18.64 0.41 -21.20
CA ALA A 123 -19.80 0.04 -20.39
C ALA A 123 -19.56 0.24 -18.87
N LEU A 124 -18.31 0.16 -18.39
CA LEU A 124 -17.97 0.36 -16.98
C LEU A 124 -18.22 1.79 -16.50
N GLU A 125 -18.17 2.78 -17.40
CA GLU A 125 -18.29 4.21 -17.08
C GLU A 125 -19.55 4.54 -16.27
N ALA A 126 -20.63 3.78 -16.46
CA ALA A 126 -21.89 3.96 -15.73
C ALA A 126 -21.75 3.83 -14.20
N GLY A 127 -20.76 3.06 -13.71
CA GLY A 127 -20.48 2.94 -12.27
C GLY A 127 -19.29 3.75 -11.78
N ALA A 128 -18.84 4.74 -12.57
CA ALA A 128 -17.80 5.67 -12.16
C ALA A 128 -18.24 6.49 -10.95
N LEU A 129 -17.31 6.69 -10.02
CA LEU A 129 -17.53 7.53 -8.84
C LEU A 129 -17.33 9.01 -9.18
N ALA A 130 -17.83 9.88 -8.30
CA ALA A 130 -17.43 11.27 -8.31
C ALA A 130 -15.94 11.40 -7.94
N TYR A 131 -15.24 12.29 -8.63
CA TYR A 131 -13.82 12.56 -8.41
C TYR A 131 -13.56 14.06 -8.39
N THR A 132 -12.38 14.46 -7.92
CA THR A 132 -11.90 15.84 -7.94
C THR A 132 -10.51 15.87 -8.55
N ILE A 133 -10.27 16.82 -9.46
CA ILE A 133 -8.93 17.06 -10.03
C ILE A 133 -8.08 17.76 -8.98
N LEU A 134 -6.91 17.21 -8.68
CA LEU A 134 -5.94 17.79 -7.76
C LEU A 134 -4.95 18.68 -8.51
N ASP A 135 -4.31 18.12 -9.53
CA ASP A 135 -3.32 18.80 -10.33
C ASP A 135 -3.31 18.26 -11.76
N THR A 136 -2.84 19.10 -12.69
CA THR A 136 -2.60 18.73 -14.07
C THR A 136 -1.21 19.22 -14.44
N THR A 137 -0.37 18.30 -14.91
CA THR A 137 0.98 18.61 -15.38
C THR A 137 1.11 18.24 -16.85
N THR A 138 1.87 19.04 -17.59
CA THR A 138 2.12 18.81 -19.02
C THR A 138 3.62 18.77 -19.28
N ASP A 139 4.08 17.72 -19.96
CA ASP A 139 5.47 17.57 -20.37
C ASP A 139 5.58 17.88 -21.87
N ASN A 140 6.27 18.98 -22.18
CA ASN A 140 6.69 19.37 -23.53
C ASN A 140 5.58 19.28 -24.60
N LYS A 141 4.32 19.53 -24.21
CA LYS A 141 3.11 19.40 -25.03
C LYS A 141 2.81 18.00 -25.60
N ARG A 142 3.61 16.98 -25.29
CA ARG A 142 3.39 15.59 -25.78
C ARG A 142 2.64 14.73 -24.77
N LYS A 143 2.83 14.99 -23.48
CA LYS A 143 2.19 14.24 -22.40
C LYS A 143 1.41 15.14 -21.47
N LYS A 144 0.19 14.75 -21.13
CA LYS A 144 -0.62 15.35 -20.08
C LYS A 144 -0.83 14.33 -18.97
N THR A 145 -0.58 14.71 -17.72
CA THR A 145 -0.87 13.91 -16.54
C THR A 145 -1.86 14.66 -15.68
N THR A 146 -3.05 14.10 -15.49
CA THR A 146 -4.08 14.63 -14.60
C THR A 146 -4.13 13.75 -13.35
N ARG A 147 -3.88 14.34 -12.18
CA ARG A 147 -4.06 13.66 -10.90
C ARG A 147 -5.45 13.95 -10.37
N ILE A 148 -6.17 12.90 -9.99
CA ILE A 148 -7.51 12.96 -9.43
C ILE A 148 -7.55 12.25 -8.07
N THR A 149 -8.49 12.66 -7.23
CA THR A 149 -8.84 11.94 -6.00
C THR A 149 -10.29 11.49 -6.05
N TYR A 150 -10.56 10.31 -5.51
CA TYR A 150 -11.88 9.72 -5.42
C TYR A 150 -11.90 8.66 -4.29
N PRO A 151 -13.07 8.30 -3.74
CA PRO A 151 -13.16 7.35 -2.64
C PRO A 151 -12.55 5.98 -2.98
N LYS A 152 -11.99 5.32 -1.96
CA LYS A 152 -11.52 3.93 -2.11
C LYS A 152 -12.70 3.03 -2.49
N SER A 153 -12.49 2.18 -3.48
CA SER A 153 -13.55 1.37 -4.09
C SER A 153 -12.97 0.09 -4.69
N VAL A 154 -13.84 -0.76 -5.22
CA VAL A 154 -13.44 -2.00 -5.89
C VAL A 154 -12.83 -1.73 -7.27
N ALA A 155 -12.02 -2.66 -7.75
CA ALA A 155 -11.24 -2.55 -8.99
C ALA A 155 -12.06 -2.03 -10.18
N TRP A 156 -13.26 -2.57 -10.41
CA TRP A 156 -14.08 -2.17 -11.55
C TRP A 156 -14.58 -0.71 -11.46
N GLN A 157 -14.89 -0.22 -10.26
CA GLN A 157 -15.28 1.19 -10.03
C GLN A 157 -14.08 2.13 -10.18
N GLN A 158 -12.89 1.68 -9.77
CA GLN A 158 -11.64 2.42 -10.02
C GLN A 158 -11.40 2.57 -11.52
N VAL A 159 -11.49 1.48 -12.29
CA VAL A 159 -11.37 1.50 -13.76
C VAL A 159 -12.41 2.46 -14.37
N ALA A 160 -13.67 2.35 -13.96
CA ALA A 160 -14.75 3.22 -14.43
C ALA A 160 -14.45 4.71 -14.15
N THR A 161 -13.97 5.02 -12.95
CA THR A 161 -13.68 6.39 -12.52
C THR A 161 -12.49 6.97 -13.28
N LEU A 162 -11.42 6.20 -13.47
CA LEU A 162 -10.26 6.59 -14.28
C LEU A 162 -10.63 6.83 -15.75
N LEU A 163 -11.48 5.95 -16.31
CA LEU A 163 -11.97 6.08 -17.68
C LEU A 163 -12.84 7.33 -17.87
N LYS A 164 -13.77 7.58 -16.94
CA LYS A 164 -14.60 8.79 -16.96
C LYS A 164 -13.72 10.04 -16.94
N ALA A 165 -12.77 10.11 -16.01
CA ALA A 165 -11.85 11.23 -15.91
C ALA A 165 -10.98 11.39 -17.18
N PHE A 166 -10.56 10.29 -17.80
CA PHE A 166 -9.88 10.34 -19.10
C PHE A 166 -10.76 10.99 -20.17
N LYS A 167 -12.00 10.52 -20.35
CA LYS A 167 -12.91 11.06 -21.36
C LYS A 167 -13.28 12.52 -21.14
N GLU A 168 -13.38 12.96 -19.89
CA GLU A 168 -13.70 14.34 -19.53
C GLU A 168 -12.50 15.29 -19.63
N THR A 169 -11.27 14.77 -19.54
CA THR A 169 -10.04 15.59 -19.53
C THR A 169 -9.13 15.36 -20.73
N GLN A 170 -9.49 14.48 -21.64
CA GLN A 170 -8.73 14.26 -22.86
C GLN A 170 -8.74 15.52 -23.73
N GLU A 171 -7.59 15.82 -24.29
CA GLU A 171 -7.42 16.92 -25.22
C GLU A 171 -6.59 16.41 -26.41
N GLU A 172 -6.89 16.89 -27.61
CA GLU A 172 -6.26 16.40 -28.83
C GLU A 172 -4.74 16.60 -29.01
N PRO A 173 -4.08 17.64 -28.45
CA PRO A 173 -2.68 17.89 -28.75
C PRO A 173 -1.72 16.91 -28.06
N TYR A 174 -2.19 16.09 -27.11
CA TYR A 174 -1.33 15.20 -26.34
C TYR A 174 -1.31 13.79 -26.92
N GLU A 175 -0.10 13.28 -27.18
CA GLU A 175 0.13 11.90 -27.63
C GLU A 175 -0.09 10.89 -26.50
N THR A 176 0.31 11.25 -25.27
CA THR A 176 0.09 10.42 -24.08
C THR A 176 -0.75 11.19 -23.06
N ILE A 177 -1.86 10.59 -22.62
CA ILE A 177 -2.69 11.11 -21.54
C ILE A 177 -2.62 10.13 -20.39
N VAL A 178 -2.30 10.62 -19.19
CA VAL A 178 -2.22 9.82 -17.97
C VAL A 178 -3.22 10.36 -16.96
N ILE A 179 -4.09 9.50 -16.45
CA ILE A 179 -4.95 9.80 -15.31
C ILE A 179 -4.42 9.03 -14.10
N GLN A 180 -4.12 9.73 -13.01
CA GLN A 180 -3.58 9.13 -11.80
C GLN A 180 -4.57 9.30 -10.65
N GLY A 181 -5.05 8.18 -10.11
CA GLY A 181 -5.81 8.18 -8.87
C GLY A 181 -4.89 8.31 -7.67
N TYR A 182 -5.24 9.21 -6.76
CA TYR A 182 -4.47 9.50 -5.57
C TYR A 182 -5.37 9.53 -4.33
N LEU A 183 -4.92 8.84 -3.28
CA LEU A 183 -5.52 8.89 -1.95
C LEU A 183 -4.65 9.76 -1.04
N PRO A 184 -5.16 10.91 -0.54
CA PRO A 184 -4.40 11.81 0.33
C PRO A 184 -3.92 11.17 1.64
N SER A 185 -4.64 10.16 2.13
CA SER A 185 -4.25 9.38 3.31
C SER A 185 -3.04 8.47 3.09
N ASP A 186 -2.62 8.29 1.83
CA ASP A 186 -1.40 7.58 1.46
C ASP A 186 -0.47 8.56 0.70
N PRO A 187 0.27 9.42 1.44
CA PRO A 187 1.20 10.36 0.85
C PRO A 187 2.49 9.69 0.34
N GLY A 188 2.47 8.37 0.10
CA GLY A 188 3.62 7.57 -0.25
C GLY A 188 4.45 8.11 -1.42
N LEU A 189 5.66 7.56 -1.55
CA LEU A 189 6.69 7.89 -2.57
C LEU A 189 6.25 7.62 -4.03
N TYR A 190 5.03 7.13 -4.24
CA TYR A 190 4.54 6.68 -5.54
C TYR A 190 3.90 7.81 -6.34
N SER A 191 3.96 7.70 -7.66
CA SER A 191 3.34 8.69 -8.54
C SER A 191 1.80 8.66 -8.51
N PHE A 192 1.21 7.51 -8.15
CA PHE A 192 -0.21 7.27 -7.93
C PHE A 192 -0.40 6.19 -6.84
N THR A 193 -1.53 6.21 -6.14
CA THR A 193 -1.83 5.29 -5.02
C THR A 193 -3.23 4.68 -5.10
N ASN A 194 -4.04 5.08 -6.09
CA ASN A 194 -5.41 4.63 -6.28
C ASN A 194 -5.69 4.41 -7.76
N GLY A 195 -4.82 3.64 -8.42
CA GLY A 195 -4.90 3.31 -9.82
C GLY A 195 -4.37 4.37 -10.78
N GLN A 196 -4.15 3.95 -12.03
CA GLN A 196 -3.68 4.77 -13.13
C GLN A 196 -4.28 4.30 -14.45
N LEU A 197 -4.63 5.24 -15.32
CA LEU A 197 -4.90 4.99 -16.73
C LEU A 197 -3.84 5.72 -17.56
N VAL A 198 -3.23 5.02 -18.52
CA VAL A 198 -2.37 5.57 -19.55
C VAL A 198 -3.02 5.31 -20.90
N PHE A 199 -3.25 6.38 -21.65
CA PHE A 199 -3.70 6.33 -23.03
C PHE A 199 -2.58 6.86 -23.92
N ASP A 200 -2.14 6.04 -24.87
CA ASP A 200 -1.15 6.41 -25.87
C ASP A 200 -1.82 6.43 -27.25
N ARG A 201 -1.69 7.55 -27.96
CA ARG A 201 -2.14 7.71 -29.34
C ARG A 201 -1.08 7.20 -30.30
N ASN A 202 -1.52 6.66 -31.44
CA ASN A 202 -0.66 6.36 -32.59
C ASN A 202 0.58 5.50 -32.25
N VAL A 203 0.43 4.53 -31.34
CA VAL A 203 1.51 3.62 -30.97
C VAL A 203 1.80 2.70 -32.16
N ARG A 204 3.08 2.61 -32.54
CA ARG A 204 3.53 1.72 -33.60
C ARG A 204 3.83 0.33 -33.04
N LEU A 205 3.03 -0.67 -33.42
CA LEU A 205 3.23 -2.06 -33.06
C LEU A 205 3.12 -2.93 -34.32
N GLY A 206 4.18 -3.68 -34.65
CA GLY A 206 4.13 -4.68 -35.72
C GLY A 206 3.71 -4.16 -37.11
N GLY A 207 4.02 -2.90 -37.44
CA GLY A 207 3.64 -2.26 -38.71
C GLY A 207 2.29 -1.54 -38.72
N GLN A 208 1.49 -1.71 -37.66
CA GLN A 208 0.24 -0.97 -37.45
C GLN A 208 0.46 0.25 -36.57
N THR A 209 -0.44 1.23 -36.67
CA THR A 209 -0.50 2.41 -35.80
C THR A 209 -1.85 2.38 -35.11
N LEU A 210 -1.87 2.32 -33.78
CA LEU A 210 -3.07 2.07 -33.00
C LEU A 210 -3.07 2.84 -31.69
N ASN A 211 -4.24 3.16 -31.15
CA ASN A 211 -4.35 3.75 -29.82
C ASN A 211 -4.29 2.64 -28.78
N ARG A 212 -3.74 2.92 -27.60
CA ARG A 212 -3.55 1.93 -26.54
C ARG A 212 -4.00 2.47 -25.20
N TYR A 213 -4.84 1.71 -24.52
CA TYR A 213 -5.24 1.91 -23.14
C TYR A 213 -4.47 0.93 -22.25
N GLN A 214 -3.88 1.44 -21.17
CA GLN A 214 -3.33 0.65 -20.08
C GLN A 214 -3.94 1.15 -18.78
N ILE A 215 -4.59 0.26 -18.02
CA ILE A 215 -5.26 0.62 -16.79
C ILE A 215 -4.75 -0.29 -15.68
N GLU A 216 -4.43 0.31 -14.54
CA GLU A 216 -4.02 -0.38 -13.33
C GLU A 216 -4.82 0.11 -12.13
N THR A 217 -5.27 -0.78 -11.26
CA THR A 217 -6.15 -0.43 -10.12
C THR A 217 -5.40 -0.24 -8.78
N GLY A 218 -4.11 -0.59 -8.73
CA GLY A 218 -3.25 -0.47 -7.54
C GLY A 218 -2.29 0.72 -7.61
N ASN A 219 -1.03 0.50 -7.20
CA ASN A 219 0.02 1.52 -7.15
C ASN A 219 1.26 1.22 -8.02
N GLY A 220 1.21 0.20 -8.89
CA GLY A 220 2.35 -0.29 -9.67
C GLY A 220 2.96 -1.59 -9.15
N PHE A 221 2.74 -1.92 -7.88
CA PHE A 221 3.50 -2.96 -7.15
C PHE A 221 2.61 -3.97 -6.43
N GLU A 222 1.32 -3.71 -6.33
CA GLU A 222 0.37 -4.59 -5.65
C GLU A 222 0.10 -5.86 -6.47
N VAL A 223 0.23 -7.01 -5.81
CA VAL A 223 0.01 -8.34 -6.42
C VAL A 223 -1.46 -8.54 -6.81
N ASP A 224 -2.38 -7.95 -6.05
CA ASP A 224 -3.83 -8.08 -6.26
C ASP A 224 -4.41 -7.00 -7.19
N SER A 225 -3.54 -6.22 -7.85
CA SER A 225 -3.97 -5.18 -8.79
C SER A 225 -4.42 -5.77 -10.12
N VAL A 226 -5.49 -5.21 -10.68
CA VAL A 226 -5.97 -5.57 -12.01
C VAL A 226 -5.23 -4.69 -13.02
N ARG A 227 -4.61 -5.33 -14.01
CA ARG A 227 -3.99 -4.66 -15.16
C ARG A 227 -4.74 -5.02 -16.43
N ILE A 228 -5.23 -4.00 -17.12
CA ILE A 228 -5.97 -4.12 -18.39
C ILE A 228 -5.16 -3.43 -19.47
N VAL A 229 -4.99 -4.10 -20.62
CA VAL A 229 -4.37 -3.52 -21.81
C VAL A 229 -5.29 -3.77 -23.00
N LEU A 230 -5.74 -2.69 -23.64
CA LEU A 230 -6.62 -2.74 -24.82
C LEU A 230 -6.05 -1.83 -25.90
N SER A 231 -6.28 -2.18 -27.15
CA SER A 231 -5.87 -1.40 -28.32
C SER A 231 -7.07 -1.09 -29.21
N GLU A 232 -7.02 0.06 -29.88
CA GLU A 232 -7.96 0.50 -30.90
C GLU A 232 -7.21 0.61 -32.23
N GLU A 233 -7.64 -0.16 -33.23
CA GLU A 233 -7.08 -0.12 -34.61
C GLU A 233 -7.53 1.12 -35.37
#